data_AF-A0A506UHF0-F1
#
_entry.id   AF-A0A506UHF0-F1
#
_cell.length_a   1.000
_cell.length_b   1.000
_cell.length_c   1.000
_cell.angle_alpha   90.00
_cell.angle_beta   90.00
_cell.angle_gamma   90.00
#
_symmetry.space_group_name_H-M   'P 1'
#
loop_
_entity.id
_entity.type
_entity.pdbx_description
1 polymer ?
#
loop_
_entity_poly.entity_id
_entity_poly.type
_entity_poly.pdbx_seq_one_letter_code
_entity_poly.pdbx_strand_id
1 'polypeptide(L)'
;MVKSGGFIVGIAAALDLPEPTISGAFRILRESGLMTSGARGVNAPDMTDLDAARMTIAMLVNERPAYSESGVRDFGQLICTDFRPASEDIDQVSEEIREDFDRSSREFTLADRGLSECHTLEQAVAELIRMYGDDRQCGYWVRSQIDLGERGTFDPNATIEVVAGSLSARISMQGNVYRYSDPLVDPNTWGEDESPEGIAGDMDAEDAHNLKLSRYSTAIRSVRSINTIQLLALAKVLREAAA
;
A
#
# COMPACT_ATOMS: atom_id res chain seq x y z
N MET A 1 10.10 -20.05 0.87
CA MET A 1 10.10 -18.60 0.62
C MET A 1 10.53 -18.37 -0.82
N VAL A 2 10.09 -17.29 -1.45
CA VAL A 2 10.22 -17.12 -2.90
C VAL A 2 11.55 -16.47 -3.29
N LYS A 3 12.24 -17.05 -4.29
CA LYS A 3 13.42 -16.42 -4.91
C LYS A 3 12.99 -15.43 -6.00
N SER A 4 13.89 -14.54 -6.41
CA SER A 4 13.58 -13.44 -7.34
C SER A 4 12.86 -13.86 -8.63
N GLY A 5 13.17 -15.04 -9.21
CA GLY A 5 12.50 -15.51 -10.42
C GLY A 5 11.01 -15.81 -10.20
N GLY A 6 10.69 -16.60 -9.17
CA GLY A 6 9.30 -16.88 -8.82
C GLY A 6 8.55 -15.63 -8.31
N PHE A 7 9.28 -14.71 -7.67
CA PHE A 7 8.74 -13.43 -7.23
C PHE A 7 8.27 -12.59 -8.42
N ILE A 8 9.11 -12.40 -9.44
CA ILE A 8 8.75 -11.61 -10.64
C ILE A 8 7.49 -12.16 -11.31
N VAL A 9 7.44 -13.48 -11.55
CA VAL A 9 6.27 -14.14 -12.17
C VAL A 9 5.03 -13.98 -11.30
N GLY A 10 5.18 -14.17 -9.98
CA GLY A 10 4.09 -14.07 -9.02
C GLY A 10 3.52 -12.65 -8.93
N ILE A 11 4.38 -11.63 -8.84
CA ILE A 11 3.94 -10.23 -8.82
C ILE A 11 3.26 -9.85 -10.13
N ALA A 12 3.80 -10.27 -11.28
CA ALA A 12 3.20 -10.02 -12.59
C ALA A 12 1.76 -10.58 -12.65
N ALA A 13 1.57 -11.81 -12.20
CA ALA A 13 0.24 -12.42 -12.12
C ALA A 13 -0.68 -11.71 -11.11
N ALA A 14 -0.18 -11.35 -9.92
CA ALA A 14 -0.97 -10.72 -8.86
C ALA A 14 -1.45 -9.32 -9.25
N LEU A 15 -0.65 -8.57 -9.99
CA LEU A 15 -0.98 -7.20 -10.43
C LEU A 15 -1.63 -7.16 -11.82
N ASP A 16 -1.79 -8.29 -12.50
CA ASP A 16 -2.25 -8.39 -13.90
C ASP A 16 -1.41 -7.53 -14.85
N LEU A 17 -0.08 -7.60 -14.71
CA LEU A 17 0.89 -6.83 -15.50
C LEU A 17 1.82 -7.76 -16.29
N PRO A 18 2.34 -7.31 -17.45
CA PRO A 18 3.29 -8.11 -18.23
C PRO A 18 4.56 -8.42 -17.43
N GLU A 19 5.02 -9.68 -17.46
CA GLU A 19 6.26 -10.11 -16.81
C GLU A 19 7.49 -9.26 -17.22
N PRO A 20 7.68 -8.86 -18.50
CA PRO A 20 8.79 -7.98 -18.87
C PRO A 20 8.77 -6.61 -18.15
N THR A 21 7.57 -6.09 -17.86
CA THR A 21 7.39 -4.84 -17.10
C THR A 21 7.88 -5.02 -15.67
N ILE A 22 7.39 -6.05 -14.97
CA ILE A 22 7.82 -6.35 -13.60
C ILE A 22 9.31 -6.69 -13.53
N SER A 23 9.82 -7.45 -14.48
CA SER A 23 11.24 -7.82 -14.56
C SER A 23 12.13 -6.58 -14.74
N GLY A 24 11.73 -5.64 -15.61
CA GLY A 24 12.42 -4.36 -15.79
C GLY A 24 12.42 -3.52 -14.51
N ALA A 25 11.26 -3.40 -13.86
CA ALA A 25 11.12 -2.65 -12.60
C ALA A 25 11.98 -3.28 -11.49
N PHE A 26 11.95 -4.61 -11.36
CA PHE A 26 12.74 -5.38 -10.40
C PHE A 26 14.23 -5.14 -10.57
N ARG A 27 14.71 -5.15 -11.82
CA ARG A 27 16.11 -4.88 -12.12
C ARG A 27 16.53 -3.49 -11.64
N ILE A 28 15.75 -2.47 -11.97
CA ILE A 28 16.03 -1.07 -11.58
C ILE A 28 16.03 -0.95 -10.06
N LEU A 29 14.98 -1.41 -9.37
CA LEU A 29 14.90 -1.34 -7.91
C LEU A 29 16.06 -2.09 -7.23
N ARG A 30 16.45 -3.24 -7.77
CA ARG A 30 17.59 -4.03 -7.26
C ARG A 30 18.93 -3.32 -7.45
N GLU A 31 19.16 -2.74 -8.62
CA GLU A 31 20.38 -1.96 -8.93
C GLU A 31 20.47 -0.70 -8.03
N SER A 32 19.33 -0.11 -7.68
CA SER A 32 19.23 1.04 -6.77
C SER A 32 19.26 0.68 -5.27
N GLY A 33 19.45 -0.59 -4.92
CA GLY A 33 19.53 -1.05 -3.53
C GLY A 33 18.19 -1.07 -2.78
N LEU A 34 17.07 -0.97 -3.49
CA LEU A 34 15.72 -0.99 -2.93
C LEU A 34 15.13 -2.41 -2.83
N MET A 35 15.79 -3.41 -3.42
CA MET A 35 15.38 -4.81 -3.31
C MET A 35 16.41 -5.62 -2.54
N THR A 36 15.94 -6.66 -1.85
CA THR A 36 16.79 -7.69 -1.27
C THR A 36 17.69 -8.30 -2.35
N SER A 37 18.99 -8.26 -2.07
CA SER A 37 20.02 -8.77 -2.97
C SER A 37 21.14 -9.44 -2.17
N GLY A 38 21.92 -10.29 -2.82
CA GLY A 38 22.96 -11.06 -2.13
C GLY A 38 23.58 -12.11 -3.04
N ALA A 39 23.94 -13.25 -2.44
CA ALA A 39 24.51 -14.39 -3.17
C ALA A 39 23.61 -14.88 -4.32
N ARG A 40 24.18 -15.66 -5.24
CA ARG A 40 23.46 -16.23 -6.40
C ARG A 40 23.23 -17.72 -6.21
N GLY A 41 22.30 -18.27 -7.00
CA GLY A 41 21.99 -19.69 -7.00
C GLY A 41 21.28 -20.14 -5.73
N VAL A 42 21.67 -21.30 -5.20
CA VAL A 42 21.05 -21.93 -4.02
C VAL A 42 21.10 -21.02 -2.79
N ASN A 43 22.11 -20.16 -2.69
CA ASN A 43 22.29 -19.23 -1.57
C ASN A 43 21.63 -17.87 -1.79
N ALA A 44 20.86 -17.67 -2.86
CA ALA A 44 20.17 -16.41 -3.08
C ALA A 44 19.20 -16.11 -1.93
N PRO A 45 19.15 -14.86 -1.43
CA PRO A 45 18.22 -14.50 -0.38
C PRO A 45 16.77 -14.64 -0.88
N ASP A 46 15.89 -14.89 0.07
CA ASP A 46 14.45 -14.87 -0.17
C ASP A 46 13.94 -13.44 -0.29
N MET A 47 12.92 -13.26 -1.11
CA MET A 47 12.23 -11.99 -1.21
C MET A 47 11.33 -11.77 0.02
N THR A 48 11.24 -10.52 0.46
CA THR A 48 10.53 -10.12 1.68
C THR A 48 9.18 -9.47 1.37
N ASP A 49 8.36 -9.28 2.40
CA ASP A 49 7.11 -8.51 2.29
C ASP A 49 7.38 -7.05 1.87
N LEU A 50 8.51 -6.47 2.32
CA LEU A 50 8.95 -5.13 1.92
C LEU A 50 9.32 -5.04 0.43
N ASP A 51 9.92 -6.10 -0.12
CA ASP A 51 10.20 -6.18 -1.56
C ASP A 51 8.92 -6.17 -2.40
N ALA A 52 7.90 -6.91 -1.95
CA ALA A 52 6.58 -6.90 -2.59
C ALA A 52 5.90 -5.53 -2.46
N ALA A 53 6.00 -4.88 -1.30
CA ALA A 53 5.45 -3.54 -1.09
C ALA A 53 6.07 -2.52 -2.04
N ARG A 54 7.40 -2.50 -2.17
CA ARG A 54 8.11 -1.60 -3.08
C ARG A 54 7.76 -1.84 -4.54
N MET A 55 7.64 -3.11 -4.96
CA MET A 55 7.22 -3.44 -6.31
C MET A 55 5.79 -2.95 -6.60
N THR A 56 4.87 -3.18 -5.66
CA THR A 56 3.48 -2.72 -5.73
C THR A 56 3.40 -1.20 -5.84
N ILE A 57 4.11 -0.47 -4.98
CA ILE A 57 4.15 1.00 -5.01
C ILE A 57 4.71 1.49 -6.35
N ALA A 58 5.80 0.90 -6.85
CA ALA A 58 6.36 1.27 -8.14
C ALA A 58 5.31 1.19 -9.26
N MET A 59 4.55 0.09 -9.32
CA MET A 59 3.56 -0.15 -10.38
C MET A 59 2.29 0.68 -10.21
N LEU A 60 1.89 0.97 -8.97
CA LEU A 60 0.80 1.90 -8.68
C LEU A 60 1.15 3.34 -9.06
N VAL A 61 2.41 3.75 -8.90
CA VAL A 61 2.85 5.10 -9.29
C VAL A 61 3.01 5.20 -10.80
N ASN A 62 3.74 4.27 -11.42
CA ASN A 62 3.98 4.24 -12.85
C ASN A 62 4.45 2.86 -13.31
N GLU A 63 3.68 2.20 -14.18
CA GLU A 63 4.05 0.90 -14.75
C GLU A 63 5.33 0.92 -15.59
N ARG A 64 5.82 2.09 -16.04
CA ARG A 64 7.06 2.18 -16.80
C ARG A 64 8.26 1.90 -15.89
N PRO A 65 9.07 0.86 -16.16
CA PRO A 65 10.19 0.48 -15.29
C PRO A 65 11.17 1.61 -14.96
N ALA A 66 11.42 2.51 -15.91
CA ALA A 66 12.33 3.64 -15.75
C ALA A 66 11.99 4.57 -14.57
N TYR A 67 10.74 4.57 -14.10
CA TYR A 67 10.27 5.39 -12.98
C TYR A 67 10.12 4.62 -11.68
N SER A 68 10.46 3.32 -11.65
CA SER A 68 10.25 2.49 -10.47
C SER A 68 11.05 2.96 -9.26
N GLU A 69 12.31 3.34 -9.43
CA GLU A 69 13.13 3.87 -8.33
C GLU A 69 12.54 5.17 -7.77
N SER A 70 12.28 6.17 -8.61
CA SER A 70 11.75 7.45 -8.13
C SER A 70 10.38 7.26 -7.50
N GLY A 71 9.51 6.44 -8.10
CA GLY A 71 8.20 6.10 -7.54
C GLY A 71 8.30 5.52 -6.14
N VAL A 72 9.20 4.57 -5.89
CA VAL A 72 9.36 4.00 -4.54
C VAL A 72 9.98 4.99 -3.56
N ARG A 73 10.96 5.81 -3.98
CA ARG A 73 11.57 6.80 -3.09
C ARG A 73 10.60 7.91 -2.71
N ASP A 74 9.81 8.39 -3.67
CA ASP A 74 8.90 9.51 -3.47
C ASP A 74 7.62 9.05 -2.76
N PHE A 75 7.06 7.87 -3.10
CA PHE A 75 5.80 7.39 -2.52
C PHE A 75 5.97 6.42 -1.35
N GLY A 76 7.03 5.61 -1.34
CA GLY A 76 7.27 4.66 -0.24
C GLY A 76 7.59 5.36 1.07
N GLN A 77 8.08 6.60 1.03
CA GLN A 77 8.43 7.41 2.21
C GLN A 77 7.31 8.37 2.66
N LEU A 78 6.14 8.35 2.02
CA LEU A 78 5.00 9.14 2.48
C LEU A 78 4.62 8.69 3.89
N ILE A 79 4.36 9.66 4.77
CA ILE A 79 4.09 9.39 6.19
C ILE A 79 2.59 9.38 6.40
N CYS A 80 2.10 8.50 7.28
CA CYS A 80 0.71 8.53 7.71
C CYS A 80 0.40 9.87 8.40
N THR A 81 -0.48 10.67 7.83
CA THR A 81 -0.86 12.01 8.34
C THR A 81 -2.23 12.04 8.99
N ASP A 82 -3.10 11.11 8.62
CA ASP A 82 -4.48 11.02 9.14
C ASP A 82 -4.88 9.54 9.23
N PHE A 83 -5.45 9.17 10.37
CA PHE A 83 -6.05 7.86 10.60
C PHE A 83 -7.48 8.07 11.09
N ARG A 84 -8.43 7.61 10.29
CA ARG A 84 -9.86 7.64 10.64
C ARG A 84 -10.32 6.23 10.94
N PRO A 85 -10.67 5.93 12.20
CA PRO A 85 -11.20 4.62 12.54
C PRO A 85 -12.59 4.46 11.94
N ALA A 86 -12.93 3.23 11.60
CA ALA A 86 -14.19 2.90 10.95
C ALA A 86 -15.45 3.30 11.76
N SER A 87 -15.33 3.47 13.08
CA SER A 87 -16.42 3.79 14.00
C SER A 87 -17.03 5.18 13.84
N GLU A 88 -16.34 6.11 13.15
CA GLU A 88 -16.80 7.50 13.04
C GLU A 88 -18.03 7.68 12.13
N ASP A 89 -18.36 6.72 11.26
CA ASP A 89 -19.45 6.82 10.28
C ASP A 89 -20.67 5.91 10.59
N ILE A 90 -20.75 5.30 11.79
CA ILE A 90 -21.68 4.18 12.09
C ILE A 90 -22.99 4.61 12.77
N ASP A 91 -23.33 5.90 12.77
CA ASP A 91 -24.50 6.42 13.50
C ASP A 91 -25.88 5.84 13.07
N GLN A 92 -25.94 5.01 12.03
CA GLN A 92 -27.16 4.42 11.48
C GLN A 92 -27.26 2.88 11.61
N VAL A 93 -26.43 2.23 12.43
CA VAL A 93 -26.39 0.77 12.57
C VAL A 93 -26.92 0.32 13.94
N SER A 94 -27.55 -0.86 14.01
CA SER A 94 -28.04 -1.42 15.28
C SER A 94 -26.88 -1.66 16.26
N GLU A 95 -27.14 -1.57 17.57
CA GLU A 95 -26.10 -1.74 18.61
C GLU A 95 -25.36 -3.08 18.50
N GLU A 96 -26.06 -4.17 18.19
CA GLU A 96 -25.47 -5.50 18.04
C GLU A 96 -24.44 -5.56 16.89
N ILE A 97 -24.79 -5.00 15.72
CA ILE A 97 -23.87 -4.94 14.58
C ILE A 97 -22.73 -3.96 14.86
N ARG A 98 -23.00 -2.87 15.59
CA ARG A 98 -21.99 -1.89 16.01
C ARG A 98 -20.95 -2.53 16.93
N GLU A 99 -21.35 -3.34 17.92
CA GLU A 99 -20.40 -4.00 18.84
C GLU A 99 -19.51 -5.02 18.12
N ASP A 100 -20.07 -5.84 17.24
CA ASP A 100 -19.28 -6.82 16.48
C ASP A 100 -18.38 -6.16 15.45
N PHE A 101 -18.85 -5.07 14.82
CA PHE A 101 -18.05 -4.25 13.92
C PHE A 101 -16.93 -3.51 14.67
N ASP A 102 -17.20 -2.90 15.81
CA ASP A 102 -16.21 -2.20 16.64
C ASP A 102 -15.13 -3.16 17.14
N ARG A 103 -15.52 -4.39 17.53
CA ARG A 103 -14.55 -5.44 17.91
C ARG A 103 -13.66 -5.80 16.74
N SER A 104 -14.26 -6.08 15.59
CA SER A 104 -13.58 -6.50 14.36
C SER A 104 -12.66 -5.41 13.79
N SER A 105 -13.12 -4.16 13.78
CA SER A 105 -12.37 -3.02 13.24
C SER A 105 -11.20 -2.60 14.13
N ARG A 106 -11.31 -2.77 15.45
CA ARG A 106 -10.21 -2.51 16.40
C ARG A 106 -9.08 -3.53 16.25
N GLU A 107 -9.43 -4.82 16.22
CA GLU A 107 -8.46 -5.92 16.08
C GLU A 107 -7.76 -5.95 14.70
N PHE A 108 -8.28 -5.20 13.74
CA PHE A 108 -7.80 -5.16 12.36
C PHE A 108 -7.29 -3.77 11.97
N THR A 109 -6.31 -3.27 12.74
CA THR A 109 -5.59 -2.02 12.46
C THR A 109 -4.11 -2.28 12.20
N LEU A 110 -3.44 -1.35 11.52
CA LEU A 110 -1.98 -1.43 11.33
C LEU A 110 -1.25 -1.30 12.69
N ALA A 111 -1.80 -0.51 13.62
CA ALA A 111 -1.23 -0.34 14.97
C ALA A 111 -1.23 -1.65 15.77
N ASP A 112 -2.32 -2.41 15.73
CA ASP A 112 -2.44 -3.72 16.41
C ASP A 112 -1.45 -4.76 15.86
N ARG A 113 -0.97 -4.57 14.64
CA ARG A 113 0.09 -5.40 14.03
C ARG A 113 1.51 -4.98 14.40
N GLY A 114 1.64 -4.00 15.30
CA GLY A 114 2.91 -3.47 15.80
C GLY A 114 3.50 -2.37 14.93
N LEU A 115 2.75 -1.82 13.99
CA LEU A 115 3.19 -0.67 13.21
C LEU A 115 3.13 0.59 14.09
N SER A 116 4.21 1.37 14.11
CA SER A 116 4.25 2.64 14.86
C SER A 116 3.19 3.61 14.36
N GLU A 117 2.69 4.52 15.20
CA GLU A 117 1.82 5.62 14.76
C GLU A 117 2.47 6.43 13.63
N CYS A 118 3.78 6.64 13.71
CA CYS A 118 4.58 7.24 12.64
C CYS A 118 5.19 6.15 11.76
N HIS A 119 4.49 5.77 10.69
CA HIS A 119 4.97 4.81 9.71
C HIS A 119 4.84 5.35 8.29
N THR A 120 5.63 4.77 7.39
CA THR A 120 5.62 5.11 5.98
C THR A 120 4.66 4.23 5.18
N LEU A 121 4.30 4.67 3.97
CA LEU A 121 3.48 3.89 3.06
C LEU A 121 4.09 2.52 2.75
N GLU A 122 5.40 2.42 2.52
CA GLU A 122 6.03 1.12 2.22
C GLU A 122 5.94 0.15 3.40
N GLN A 123 6.03 0.66 4.64
CA GLN A 123 5.89 -0.14 5.84
C GLN A 123 4.44 -0.62 6.01
N ALA A 124 3.46 0.26 5.79
CA ALA A 124 2.05 -0.11 5.84
C ALA A 124 1.67 -1.15 4.78
N VAL A 125 2.12 -0.98 3.53
CA VAL A 125 1.83 -1.94 2.45
C VAL A 125 2.51 -3.29 2.72
N ALA A 126 3.75 -3.29 3.22
CA ALA A 126 4.42 -4.53 3.64
C ALA A 126 3.64 -5.23 4.76
N GLU A 127 3.12 -4.46 5.72
CA GLU A 127 2.32 -4.99 6.81
C GLU A 127 1.01 -5.61 6.33
N LEU A 128 0.32 -4.96 5.40
CA LEU A 128 -0.87 -5.52 4.78
C LEU A 128 -0.53 -6.85 4.11
N ILE A 129 0.47 -6.90 3.25
CA ILE A 129 0.86 -8.14 2.55
C ILE A 129 1.17 -9.25 3.56
N ARG A 130 1.90 -8.93 4.64
CA ARG A 130 2.20 -9.87 5.73
C ARG A 130 0.94 -10.36 6.42
N MET A 131 0.05 -9.46 6.81
CA MET A 131 -1.22 -9.76 7.48
C MET A 131 -2.13 -10.67 6.64
N TYR A 132 -2.32 -10.36 5.34
CA TYR A 132 -3.10 -11.21 4.43
C TYR A 132 -2.45 -12.59 4.19
N GLY A 133 -1.13 -12.72 4.36
CA GLY A 133 -0.39 -13.97 4.22
C GLY A 133 -0.45 -14.86 5.46
N ASP A 134 -0.20 -14.27 6.62
CA ASP A 134 -0.04 -14.99 7.88
C ASP A 134 -1.41 -15.34 8.50
N ASP A 135 -2.39 -14.45 8.37
CA ASP A 135 -3.64 -14.58 9.10
C ASP A 135 -4.74 -15.29 8.30
N ARG A 136 -4.49 -15.73 7.06
CA ARG A 136 -5.49 -16.40 6.21
C ARG A 136 -6.12 -17.64 6.86
N GLN A 137 -5.42 -18.28 7.80
CA GLN A 137 -5.92 -19.44 8.56
C GLN A 137 -6.49 -19.07 9.92
N CYS A 138 -6.37 -17.82 10.34
CA CYS A 138 -6.91 -17.37 11.62
C CYS A 138 -8.44 -17.47 11.54
N GLY A 139 -9.06 -18.11 12.54
CA GLY A 139 -10.51 -18.33 12.57
C GLY A 139 -11.31 -17.03 12.46
N TYR A 140 -10.69 -15.89 12.76
CA TYR A 140 -11.21 -14.55 12.50
C TYR A 140 -11.52 -14.31 11.01
N TRP A 141 -10.66 -14.66 10.04
CA TRP A 141 -10.93 -14.45 8.60
C TRP A 141 -12.08 -15.30 8.07
N VAL A 142 -12.27 -16.47 8.68
CA VAL A 142 -13.38 -17.37 8.38
C VAL A 142 -14.68 -16.83 8.98
N ARG A 143 -14.61 -16.22 10.17
CA ARG A 143 -15.76 -15.60 10.86
C ARG A 143 -16.07 -14.21 10.36
N SER A 144 -15.08 -13.49 9.83
CA SER A 144 -15.21 -12.16 9.30
C SER A 144 -16.07 -12.17 8.05
N GLN A 145 -16.38 -13.31 7.43
CA GLN A 145 -17.55 -13.46 6.54
C GLN A 145 -18.90 -13.29 7.30
N ILE A 146 -18.97 -12.33 8.23
CA ILE A 146 -20.20 -11.88 8.87
C ILE A 146 -21.09 -11.38 7.74
N ASP A 147 -22.18 -12.10 7.48
CA ASP A 147 -23.23 -11.65 6.59
C ASP A 147 -23.89 -10.42 7.23
N LEU A 148 -23.63 -9.22 6.70
CA LEU A 148 -24.26 -7.97 7.12
C LEU A 148 -25.67 -7.82 6.50
N GLY A 149 -26.27 -8.92 6.01
CA GLY A 149 -27.57 -8.95 5.35
C GLY A 149 -27.52 -8.31 3.97
N GLU A 150 -28.43 -7.37 3.69
CA GLU A 150 -28.50 -6.68 2.38
C GLU A 150 -27.22 -5.88 2.03
N ARG A 151 -26.32 -5.65 3.00
CA ARG A 151 -25.05 -4.94 2.81
C ARG A 151 -23.88 -5.83 2.38
N GLY A 152 -24.09 -7.15 2.30
CA GLY A 152 -23.09 -8.14 1.88
C GLY A 152 -22.27 -8.73 3.03
N THR A 153 -21.38 -9.67 2.72
CA THR A 153 -20.42 -10.23 3.70
C THR A 153 -19.33 -9.22 4.03
N PHE A 154 -18.98 -9.12 5.32
CA PHE A 154 -17.78 -8.44 5.77
C PHE A 154 -16.57 -9.12 5.11
N ASP A 155 -16.04 -8.43 4.11
CA ASP A 155 -14.81 -8.79 3.44
C ASP A 155 -13.80 -7.76 3.94
N PRO A 156 -12.62 -8.16 4.46
CA PRO A 156 -11.48 -7.26 4.62
C PRO A 156 -11.07 -6.75 3.27
N ASN A 157 -11.86 -5.81 2.76
CA ASN A 157 -11.62 -4.99 1.60
C ASN A 157 -10.55 -3.99 2.03
N ALA A 158 -9.31 -4.34 1.75
CA ALA A 158 -8.21 -3.40 1.71
C ALA A 158 -8.07 -2.89 0.29
N THR A 159 -8.09 -1.57 0.15
CA THR A 159 -7.77 -0.88 -1.08
C THR A 159 -6.60 0.03 -0.80
N ILE A 160 -5.54 -0.09 -1.59
CA ILE A 160 -4.42 0.85 -1.59
C ILE A 160 -4.57 1.71 -2.84
N GLU A 161 -4.61 3.02 -2.68
CA GLU A 161 -4.72 3.99 -3.76
C GLU A 161 -3.53 4.94 -3.74
N VAL A 162 -3.03 5.28 -4.93
CA VAL A 162 -1.99 6.29 -5.10
C VAL A 162 -2.50 7.37 -6.04
N VAL A 163 -2.35 8.63 -5.62
CA VAL A 163 -2.65 9.82 -6.41
C VAL A 163 -1.33 10.51 -6.72
N ALA A 164 -0.77 10.16 -7.89
CA ALA A 164 0.58 10.58 -8.24
C ALA A 164 0.73 12.11 -8.34
N GLY A 165 -0.32 12.78 -8.83
CA GLY A 165 -0.35 14.23 -9.01
C GLY A 165 -0.33 15.05 -7.72
N SER A 166 -0.66 14.46 -6.57
CA SER A 166 -0.67 15.12 -5.26
C SER A 166 0.33 14.53 -4.27
N LEU A 167 1.22 13.62 -4.72
CA LEU A 167 2.16 12.89 -3.86
C LEU A 167 1.47 12.31 -2.62
N SER A 168 0.32 11.69 -2.84
CA SER A 168 -0.50 11.19 -1.76
C SER A 168 -0.98 9.77 -2.02
N ALA A 169 -1.25 9.04 -0.94
CA ALA A 169 -1.77 7.69 -1.00
C ALA A 169 -2.81 7.47 0.11
N ARG A 170 -3.71 6.54 -0.15
CA ARG A 170 -4.77 6.16 0.80
C ARG A 170 -4.79 4.65 0.94
N ILE A 171 -4.91 4.18 2.17
CA ILE A 171 -5.22 2.79 2.48
C ILE A 171 -6.58 2.79 3.17
N SER A 172 -7.55 2.14 2.55
CA SER A 172 -8.86 1.89 3.16
C SER A 172 -8.95 0.42 3.52
N MET A 173 -9.25 0.07 4.76
CA MET A 173 -9.31 -1.31 5.22
C MET A 173 -10.35 -1.46 6.32
N GLN A 174 -11.41 -2.23 6.08
CA GLN A 174 -12.47 -2.44 7.09
C GLN A 174 -13.08 -1.15 7.64
N GLY A 175 -13.29 -0.16 6.76
CA GLY A 175 -13.77 1.18 7.14
C GLY A 175 -12.70 2.06 7.79
N ASN A 176 -11.56 1.51 8.23
CA ASN A 176 -10.42 2.31 8.65
C ASN A 176 -9.78 2.97 7.44
N VAL A 177 -9.47 4.26 7.52
CA VAL A 177 -8.82 5.00 6.44
C VAL A 177 -7.53 5.61 6.94
N TYR A 178 -6.43 5.27 6.28
CA TYR A 178 -5.10 5.83 6.51
C TYR A 178 -4.75 6.71 5.31
N ARG A 179 -4.41 7.97 5.56
CA ARG A 179 -3.94 8.90 4.52
C ARG A 179 -2.45 9.13 4.68
N TYR A 180 -1.75 9.10 3.56
CA TYR A 180 -0.33 9.33 3.46
C TYR A 180 -0.09 10.52 2.54
N SER A 181 0.75 11.44 2.97
CA SER A 181 1.21 12.54 2.14
C SER A 181 2.69 12.82 2.40
N ASP A 182 3.29 13.59 1.50
CA ASP A 182 4.59 14.17 1.76
C ASP A 182 4.41 15.12 2.96
N PRO A 183 5.28 15.10 3.98
CA PRO A 183 5.14 15.97 5.16
C PRO A 183 5.17 17.47 4.82
N LEU A 184 5.60 17.82 3.60
CA LEU A 184 5.53 19.19 3.07
C LEU A 184 4.16 19.55 2.48
N VAL A 185 3.23 18.60 2.36
CA VAL A 185 1.87 18.79 1.82
C VAL A 185 0.87 18.78 2.97
N ASP A 186 0.02 19.80 3.04
CA ASP A 186 -1.12 19.81 3.95
C ASP A 186 -2.05 18.62 3.64
N PRO A 187 -2.29 17.71 4.59
CA PRO A 187 -3.15 16.54 4.38
C PRO A 187 -4.61 16.87 4.02
N ASN A 188 -5.03 18.15 4.13
CA ASN A 188 -6.36 18.61 3.74
C ASN A 188 -6.50 18.99 2.25
N THR A 189 -5.41 19.00 1.45
CA THR A 189 -5.47 19.31 0.00
C THR A 189 -5.99 18.15 -0.86
N TRP A 190 -6.49 17.07 -0.23
CA TRP A 190 -7.15 15.97 -0.91
C TRP A 190 -8.51 16.38 -1.51
N GLY A 191 -8.47 17.03 -2.68
CA GLY A 191 -9.64 17.31 -3.50
C GLY A 191 -10.46 18.50 -3.04
N GLU A 192 -10.72 19.40 -4.00
CA GLU A 192 -11.54 20.62 -3.93
C GLU A 192 -10.78 21.87 -3.44
N ASP A 193 -10.26 22.61 -4.43
CA ASP A 193 -9.74 23.99 -4.41
C ASP A 193 -8.41 24.28 -3.68
N GLU A 194 -7.30 24.06 -4.39
CA GLU A 194 -5.99 24.62 -4.02
C GLU A 194 -5.97 26.14 -4.25
N SER A 195 -5.90 26.92 -3.17
CA SER A 195 -5.47 28.33 -3.24
C SER A 195 -4.00 28.45 -2.81
N PRO A 196 -3.15 29.23 -3.52
CA PRO A 196 -1.68 29.22 -3.31
C PRO A 196 -1.19 29.92 -2.03
N GLU A 197 -2.07 30.35 -1.14
CA GLU A 197 -1.73 31.27 -0.07
C GLU A 197 -1.67 30.54 1.28
N GLY A 198 -0.54 29.89 1.58
CA GLY A 198 -0.43 29.27 2.90
C GLY A 198 0.79 28.47 3.32
N ILE A 199 1.97 28.56 2.70
CA ILE A 199 3.15 27.85 3.23
C ILE A 199 4.41 28.72 3.13
N ALA A 200 4.83 29.30 4.27
CA ALA A 200 6.15 29.88 4.43
C ALA A 200 7.12 28.78 4.88
N GLY A 201 7.70 28.04 3.92
CA GLY A 201 8.73 27.03 4.14
C GLY A 201 9.99 27.34 3.31
N ASP A 202 11.14 26.85 3.75
CA ASP A 202 12.43 26.98 3.05
C ASP A 202 12.29 26.72 1.54
N MET A 203 12.73 27.69 0.73
CA MET A 203 12.68 27.66 -0.74
C MET A 203 13.27 26.35 -1.33
N ASP A 204 14.25 25.75 -0.65
CA ASP A 204 14.88 24.48 -1.06
C ASP A 204 13.93 23.27 -0.92
N ALA A 205 13.04 23.26 0.07
CA ALA A 205 12.05 22.20 0.26
C ALA A 205 10.89 22.32 -0.73
N GLU A 206 10.46 23.55 -1.01
CA GLU A 206 9.44 23.86 -2.01
C GLU A 206 9.93 23.49 -3.43
N ASP A 207 11.17 23.80 -3.76
CA ASP A 207 11.77 23.42 -5.05
C ASP A 207 11.90 21.90 -5.19
N ALA A 208 12.30 21.19 -4.14
CA ALA A 208 12.35 19.73 -4.14
C ALA A 208 10.95 19.11 -4.32
N HIS A 209 9.95 19.69 -3.67
CA HIS A 209 8.55 19.28 -3.80
C HIS A 209 8.01 19.54 -5.22
N ASN A 210 8.20 20.75 -5.74
CA ASN A 210 7.82 21.12 -7.10
C ASN A 210 8.53 20.25 -8.14
N LEU A 211 9.79 19.89 -7.89
CA LEU A 211 10.52 18.95 -8.74
C LEU A 211 9.86 17.56 -8.71
N LYS A 212 9.49 17.03 -7.55
CA LYS A 212 8.75 15.75 -7.45
C LYS A 212 7.43 15.84 -8.21
N LEU A 213 6.59 16.85 -7.95
CA LEU A 213 5.32 17.04 -8.64
C LEU A 213 5.50 17.12 -10.16
N SER A 214 6.51 17.87 -10.63
CA SER A 214 6.77 18.01 -12.06
C SER A 214 7.08 16.67 -12.74
N ARG A 215 7.77 15.74 -12.06
CA ARG A 215 8.04 14.38 -12.56
C ARG A 215 6.77 13.57 -12.78
N TYR A 216 5.73 13.81 -11.97
CA TYR A 216 4.48 13.05 -12.00
C TYR A 216 3.31 13.79 -12.68
N SER A 217 3.48 15.07 -12.99
CA SER A 217 2.49 15.92 -13.68
C SER A 217 1.97 15.33 -14.99
N THR A 218 2.86 14.65 -15.73
CA THR A 218 2.54 13.96 -16.98
C THR A 218 2.19 12.49 -16.74
N ALA A 219 2.62 11.95 -15.61
CA ALA A 219 2.67 10.52 -15.40
C ALA A 219 1.27 9.94 -15.18
N ILE A 220 0.36 10.60 -14.42
CA ILE A 220 -0.96 10.03 -14.13
C ILE A 220 -1.87 11.08 -13.43
N ARG A 221 -3.01 11.43 -14.03
CA ARG A 221 -4.18 12.05 -13.34
C ARG A 221 -5.16 11.01 -12.77
N SER A 222 -4.87 9.72 -12.97
CA SER A 222 -5.73 8.61 -12.57
C SER A 222 -5.35 8.06 -11.21
N VAL A 223 -6.32 7.96 -10.30
CA VAL A 223 -6.17 7.12 -9.10
C VAL A 223 -5.90 5.68 -9.56
N ARG A 224 -4.80 5.08 -9.08
CA ARG A 224 -4.50 3.66 -9.30
C ARG A 224 -4.67 2.93 -7.99
N SER A 225 -5.31 1.77 -8.04
CA SER A 225 -5.64 1.00 -6.86
C SER A 225 -5.29 -0.47 -6.99
N ILE A 226 -4.89 -1.11 -5.89
CA ILE A 226 -5.03 -2.56 -5.75
C ILE A 226 -6.04 -2.90 -4.65
N ASN A 227 -6.70 -4.03 -4.82
CA ASN A 227 -7.71 -4.53 -3.88
C ASN A 227 -7.25 -5.78 -3.11
N THR A 228 -8.12 -6.28 -2.24
CA THR A 228 -7.90 -7.49 -1.44
C THR A 228 -7.52 -8.73 -2.22
N ILE A 229 -8.12 -8.95 -3.39
CA ILE A 229 -7.82 -10.14 -4.21
C ILE A 229 -6.36 -10.10 -4.65
N GLN A 230 -5.89 -8.92 -5.06
CA GLN A 230 -4.50 -8.71 -5.46
C GLN A 230 -3.55 -8.80 -4.25
N LEU A 231 -3.92 -8.23 -3.10
CA LEU A 231 -3.15 -8.35 -1.86
C LEU A 231 -3.00 -9.81 -1.40
N LEU A 232 -4.08 -10.60 -1.45
CA LEU A 232 -4.04 -12.04 -1.17
C LEU A 232 -3.15 -12.79 -2.17
N ALA A 233 -3.21 -12.44 -3.45
CA ALA A 233 -2.34 -13.02 -4.47
C ALA A 233 -0.86 -12.69 -4.20
N LEU A 234 -0.53 -11.44 -3.85
CA LEU A 234 0.82 -11.02 -3.46
C LEU A 234 1.32 -11.80 -2.24
N ALA A 235 0.50 -11.91 -1.20
CA ALA A 235 0.84 -12.65 0.00
C ALA A 235 1.08 -14.14 -0.29
N LYS A 236 0.23 -14.74 -1.13
CA LYS A 236 0.35 -16.13 -1.60
C LYS A 236 1.69 -16.38 -2.31
N VAL A 237 2.13 -15.46 -3.17
CA VAL A 237 3.42 -15.56 -3.88
C VAL A 237 4.59 -15.70 -2.91
N LEU A 238 4.59 -14.94 -1.81
CA LEU A 238 5.68 -14.96 -0.83
C LEU A 238 5.68 -16.23 0.03
N ARG A 239 4.50 -16.77 0.34
CA ARG A 239 4.32 -17.89 1.27
C ARG A 239 4.35 -19.26 0.58
N GLU A 240 3.75 -19.43 -0.60
CA GLU A 240 3.65 -20.74 -1.25
C GLU A 240 4.96 -21.27 -1.81
N ALA A 241 5.94 -20.41 -2.08
CA ALA A 241 7.29 -20.87 -2.41
C ALA A 241 8.02 -21.50 -1.20
N ALA A 242 7.38 -21.62 -0.03
CA ALA A 242 7.91 -22.31 1.15
C ALA A 242 7.34 -23.73 1.35
N ALA A 243 6.30 -24.11 0.61
CA ALA A 243 5.66 -25.43 0.67
C ALA A 243 6.16 -26.35 -0.44
#